data_AF-A0A2K6DI80-F1
#
_entry.id   AF-A0A2K6DI80-F1
#
_cell.length_a   1.000
_cell.length_b   1.000
_cell.length_c   1.000
_cell.angle_alpha   90.00
_cell.angle_beta   90.00
_cell.angle_gamma   90.00
#
_symmetry.space_group_name_H-M   'P 1'
#
loop_
_entity.id
_entity.type
_entity.pdbx_description
1 polymer ?
#
loop_
_entity_poly.entity_id
_entity_poly.type
_entity_poly.pdbx_seq_one_letter_code
_entity_poly.pdbx_strand_id
1 'polypeptide(L)'
;MKALGTLRECKVVGRCPPTPKCHTPPLYRMRIFAPNDVIAKTRFWYFLSQLKKMKKSSGEIVYFSVFTWVWCFGGHNCVGSSS
;
A
#
# COMPACT_ATOMS: atom_id res chain seq x y z
N MET A 1 5.09 -13.68 8.27
CA MET A 1 5.81 -12.42 7.99
C MET A 1 6.46 -11.98 9.30
N LYS A 2 7.79 -11.90 9.39
CA LYS A 2 8.44 -11.26 10.54
C LYS A 2 8.29 -9.74 10.36
N ALA A 3 7.45 -9.10 11.16
CA ALA A 3 7.34 -7.65 11.18
C ALA A 3 8.43 -7.12 12.11
N LEU A 4 9.56 -6.70 11.54
CA LEU A 4 10.60 -5.99 12.27
C LEU A 4 10.14 -4.53 12.43
N GLY A 5 9.62 -4.19 13.61
CA GLY A 5 9.36 -2.80 14.04
C GLY A 5 7.92 -2.28 13.90
N THR A 6 7.73 -1.03 14.33
CA THR A 6 6.46 -0.29 14.30
C THR A 6 5.96 -0.15 12.85
N LEU A 7 4.83 -0.79 12.55
CA LEU A 7 4.18 -0.70 11.24
C LEU A 7 3.46 0.64 11.10
N ARG A 8 3.66 1.30 9.95
CA ARG A 8 2.91 2.50 9.58
C ARG A 8 1.79 2.12 8.63
N GLU A 9 0.65 2.78 8.77
CA GLU A 9 -0.45 2.63 7.82
C GLU A 9 -0.17 3.50 6.59
N CYS A 10 0.02 2.87 5.43
CA CYS A 10 0.26 3.57 4.17
C CYS A 10 -0.97 3.45 3.28
N LYS A 11 -1.57 4.59 2.90
CA LYS A 11 -2.61 4.68 1.89
C LYS A 11 -1.95 4.90 0.54
N VAL A 12 -2.10 3.94 -0.36
CA VAL A 12 -1.52 3.97 -1.71
C VAL A 12 -2.64 3.97 -2.74
N VAL A 13 -2.56 4.88 -3.71
CA VAL A 13 -3.45 4.94 -4.87
C VAL A 13 -2.64 4.86 -6.15
N GLY A 14 -3.02 3.99 -7.06
CA GLY A 14 -2.39 3.87 -8.38
C GLY A 14 -3.39 3.58 -9.48
N ARG A 15 -2.95 3.78 -10.73
CA ARG A 15 -3.75 3.56 -11.94
C ARG A 15 -2.88 3.05 -13.08
N CYS A 16 -3.52 2.56 -14.13
CA CYS A 16 -2.89 2.41 -15.44
C CYS A 16 -2.61 3.80 -16.02
N PRO A 17 -1.54 3.95 -16.84
CA PRO A 17 -1.39 5.15 -17.66
C PRO A 17 -2.58 5.25 -18.64
N PRO A 18 -3.00 6.47 -18.99
CA PRO A 18 -4.02 6.66 -20.00
C PRO A 18 -3.50 6.13 -21.34
N THR A 19 -4.32 5.34 -22.02
CA THR A 19 -4.01 4.81 -23.36
C THR A 19 -5.00 5.42 -24.37
N PRO A 20 -4.67 5.50 -25.66
CA PRO A 20 -5.58 6.06 -26.67
C PRO A 20 -6.91 5.31 -26.78
N LYS A 21 -7.00 4.08 -26.25
CA LYS A 21 -8.23 3.29 -26.20
C LYS A 21 -9.01 3.47 -24.89
N CYS A 22 -8.36 3.95 -23.83
CA CYS A 22 -8.95 4.13 -22.52
C CYS A 22 -8.35 5.38 -21.85
N HIS A 23 -9.03 6.50 -22.06
CA HIS A 23 -8.61 7.82 -21.59
C HIS A 23 -8.80 8.00 -20.08
N THR A 24 -9.75 7.28 -19.47
CA THR A 24 -10.11 7.39 -18.04
C THR A 24 -9.91 6.05 -17.31
N PRO A 25 -8.65 5.66 -17.03
CA PRO A 25 -8.36 4.42 -16.32
C PRO A 25 -8.85 4.47 -14.85
N PRO A 26 -9.33 3.34 -14.30
CA PRO A 26 -9.80 3.28 -12.91
C PRO A 26 -8.67 3.48 -11.90
N LEU A 27 -9.00 4.13 -10.79
CA LEU A 27 -8.10 4.36 -9.65
C LEU A 27 -8.24 3.23 -8.63
N TYR A 28 -7.12 2.62 -8.25
CA TYR A 28 -7.06 1.56 -7.26
C TYR A 28 -6.46 2.08 -5.96
N ARG A 29 -7.20 1.97 -4.86
CA ARG A 29 -6.80 2.43 -3.53
C ARG A 29 -6.61 1.24 -2.60
N MET A 30 -5.50 1.22 -1.87
CA MET A 30 -5.22 0.17 -0.88
C MET A 30 -4.59 0.74 0.39
N ARG A 31 -4.90 0.11 1.52
CA ARG A 31 -4.25 0.35 2.82
C ARG A 31 -3.23 -0.76 3.05
N ILE A 32 -1.98 -0.38 3.29
CA ILE A 32 -0.86 -1.32 3.45
C ILE A 32 -0.13 -0.97 4.73
N PHE A 33 0.04 -1.95 5.61
CA PHE A 33 0.86 -1.81 6.81
C PHE A 33 2.29 -2.21 6.49
N ALA A 34 3.22 -1.27 6.60
CA ALA A 34 4.64 -1.50 6.31
C ALA A 34 5.53 -0.61 7.19
N PRO A 35 6.76 -1.04 7.51
CA PRO A 35 7.69 -0.22 8.27
C PRO A 35 8.27 0.93 7.43
N ASN A 36 8.42 0.72 6.12
CA ASN A 36 9.03 1.67 5.19
C ASN A 36 8.16 1.88 3.93
N ASP A 37 8.29 3.04 3.31
CA ASP A 37 7.56 3.43 2.10
C ASP A 37 7.90 2.53 0.90
N VAL A 38 9.16 2.12 0.80
CA VAL A 38 9.63 1.21 -0.26
C VAL A 38 8.92 -0.14 -0.17
N ILE A 39 8.78 -0.67 1.05
CA ILE A 39 8.09 -1.95 1.28
C ILE A 39 6.59 -1.78 0.99
N ALA A 40 5.99 -0.66 1.40
CA ALA A 40 4.60 -0.35 1.09
C ALA A 40 4.33 -0.34 -0.43
N LYS A 41 5.18 0.34 -1.21
CA LYS A 41 5.07 0.40 -2.68
C LYS A 41 5.27 -0.98 -3.32
N THR A 42 6.23 -1.76 -2.87
CA THR A 42 6.44 -3.13 -3.40
C THR A 42 5.25 -4.04 -3.12
N ARG A 43 4.68 -3.97 -1.90
CA ARG A 43 3.46 -4.71 -1.54
C ARG A 43 2.26 -4.27 -2.37
N PHE A 44 2.12 -2.97 -2.63
CA PHE A 44 1.05 -2.45 -3.48
C PHE A 44 1.04 -3.13 -4.85
N TRP A 45 2.20 -3.15 -5.52
CA TRP A 45 2.33 -3.80 -6.83
C TRP A 45 2.14 -5.31 -6.78
N TYR A 46 2.59 -5.97 -5.70
CA TYR A 46 2.41 -7.42 -5.52
C TYR A 46 0.94 -7.82 -5.42
N PHE A 47 0.11 -7.02 -4.75
CA PHE A 47 -1.32 -7.30 -4.65
C PHE A 47 -2.07 -6.90 -5.94
N LEU A 48 -1.68 -5.79 -6.58
CA LEU A 48 -2.27 -5.37 -7.85
C LEU A 48 -1.99 -6.35 -9.00
N SER A 49 -0.82 -6.98 -9.02
CA SER A 49 -0.48 -7.97 -10.04
C SER A 49 -1.35 -9.22 -9.92
N GLN A 50 -1.72 -9.62 -8.70
CA GLN A 50 -2.62 -10.75 -8.46
C GLN A 50 -4.07 -10.41 -8.82
N LEU A 51 -4.56 -9.23 -8.45
CA LEU A 51 -5.96 -8.85 -8.64
C LEU A 51 -6.29 -8.38 -10.05
N LYS A 52 -5.39 -7.61 -10.68
CA LYS A 52 -5.66 -6.90 -11.94
C LYS A 52 -4.58 -7.10 -13.00
N LYS A 53 -3.65 -8.05 -12.80
CA LYS A 53 -2.53 -8.33 -13.73
C LYS A 53 -1.72 -7.09 -14.08
N MET A 54 -1.73 -6.08 -13.20
CA MET A 54 -1.00 -4.84 -13.39
C MET A 54 0.42 -4.96 -12.86
N LYS A 55 1.37 -4.44 -13.63
CA LYS A 55 2.79 -4.43 -13.29
C LYS A 55 3.22 -3.02 -12.92
N LYS A 56 4.26 -2.91 -12.10
CA LYS A 56 4.91 -1.63 -11.74
C LYS A 56 5.38 -0.83 -12.96
N SER A 57 5.79 -1.52 -14.03
CA SER A 57 6.20 -0.88 -15.30
C SER A 57 5.03 -0.34 -16.12
N SER A 58 3.83 -0.86 -15.90
CA SER A 58 2.62 -0.54 -16.69
C SER A 58 1.64 0.32 -15.90
N GLY A 59 2.04 0.88 -14.76
CA GLY A 59 1.17 1.67 -13.91
C GLY A 59 1.92 2.75 -13.15
N GLU A 60 1.19 3.76 -12.70
CA GLU A 60 1.71 4.89 -11.95
C GLU A 60 1.06 4.94 -10.56
N ILE A 61 1.85 5.36 -9.56
CA ILE A 61 1.32 5.68 -8.23
C ILE A 61 0.93 7.16 -8.26
N VAL A 62 -0.36 7.44 -8.11
CA VAL A 62 -0.93 8.80 -8.15
C VAL A 62 -0.82 9.45 -6.77
N TYR A 63 -1.00 8.66 -5.72
CA TYR A 63 -1.01 9.18 -4.35
C TYR A 63 -0.39 8.17 -3.39
N PHE A 64 0.43 8.68 -2.48
CA PHE A 64 1.04 7.91 -1.41
C PHE A 64 1.00 8.75 -0.13
N SER A 65 0.34 8.24 0.90
CA SER A 65 0.25 8.91 2.20
C SER A 65 0.57 7.94 3.31
N VAL A 66 1.47 8.36 4.19
CA VAL A 66 1.76 7.66 5.43
C VAL A 66 0.89 8.25 6.51
N PHE A 67 0.10 7.40 7.15
CA PHE A 67 -0.63 7.73 8.34
C PHE A 67 0.14 7.17 9.53
N THR A 68 0.85 8.05 10.22
CA THR A 68 1.40 7.73 11.54
C THR A 68 0.23 7.87 12.50
N TRP A 69 -0.33 6.75 12.94
CA TRP A 69 -1.24 6.75 14.07
C TRP A 69 -0.45 7.25 15.29
N VAL A 70 -0.60 8.54 15.65
CA VAL A 70 -0.41 8.95 17.05
C VAL A 70 -1.63 8.40 17.77
N TRP A 71 -1.53 7.14 18.19
CA TRP A 71 -2.57 6.57 19.01
C TRP A 71 -2.37 7.08 20.43
N CYS A 72 -3.03 8.19 20.75
CA CYS A 72 -3.39 8.51 22.13
C CYS A 72 -4.82 8.00 22.35
N PHE A 73 -5.01 6.68 22.33
CA PHE A 73 -6.24 6.06 22.82
C PHE A 73 -5.85 4.74 23.45
N GLY A 74 -6.13 4.65 24.75
CA GLY A 74 -5.72 3.57 25.61
C GLY A 74 -6.22 2.21 25.13
N GLY A 75 -5.36 1.21 25.37
CA GLY A 75 -5.71 -0.17 25.65
C GLY A 75 -6.71 -0.85 24.72
N HIS A 76 -6.20 -1.66 23.80
CA HIS A 76 -6.27 -3.12 23.93
C HIS A 76 -5.35 -3.77 22.88
N ASN A 77 -4.56 -4.70 23.38
CA ASN A 77 -3.35 -5.24 22.77
C ASN A 77 -3.63 -6.04 21.49
N CYS A 78 -2.81 -5.82 20.47
CA CYS A 78 -2.50 -6.83 19.45
C CYS A 78 -0.98 -6.83 19.24
N VAL A 79 -0.25 -7.42 20.18
CA VAL A 79 1.16 -7.78 20.00
C VAL A 79 1.18 -9.27 19.63
N GLY A 80 1.28 -9.54 18.33
CA GLY A 80 1.66 -10.86 17.85
C GLY A 80 3.15 -11.05 18.12
N SER A 81 3.46 -11.81 19.16
CA SER A 81 4.79 -12.26 19.53
C SER A 81 5.52 -12.93 18.36
N SER A 82 6.81 -12.64 18.19
CA SER A 82 7.79 -13.65 17.75
C SER A 82 9.22 -13.11 17.93
N SER A 83 10.02 -13.93 18.60
CA SER A 83 11.45 -13.81 18.91
C SER A 83 12.36 -13.41 17.74
#